data_AF-A0AAN8FED7-F1
#
_entry.id   AF-A0AAN8FED7-F1
#
_cell.length_a   1.000
_cell.length_b   1.000
_cell.length_c   1.000
_cell.angle_alpha   90.00
_cell.angle_beta   90.00
_cell.angle_gamma   90.00
#
_symmetry.space_group_name_H-M   'P 1'
#
loop_
_entity.id
_entity.type
_entity.pdbx_description
1 polymer ?
#
loop_
_entity_poly.entity_id
_entity_poly.type
_entity_poly.pdbx_seq_one_letter_code
_entity_poly.pdbx_strand_id
1 'polypeptide(L)'
;MQRSSAVPSFDKLVVEKDPPDSRVSAPFKEVTSATQADEDWELKFYERVKQDPAVPSYFKTTFGILVANNRDLRAERAFLHNHLNRK
;
A
#
# COMPACT_ATOMS: atom_id res chain seq x y z
N MET A 1 -10.55 -8.36 -47.19
CA MET A 1 -10.50 -6.89 -47.01
C MET A 1 -11.28 -6.52 -45.77
N GLN A 2 -10.59 -5.82 -44.86
CA GLN A 2 -11.04 -4.91 -43.78
C GLN A 2 -12.15 -5.35 -42.82
N ARG A 3 -11.76 -5.72 -41.58
CA ARG A 3 -12.59 -5.48 -40.39
C ARG A 3 -12.11 -4.17 -39.76
N SER A 4 -12.92 -3.13 -39.89
CA SER A 4 -12.72 -1.84 -39.22
C SER A 4 -12.84 -2.05 -37.71
N SER A 5 -11.74 -1.91 -36.96
CA SER A 5 -11.77 -1.79 -35.51
C SER A 5 -12.20 -0.37 -35.14
N ALA A 6 -13.45 -0.18 -34.72
CA ALA A 6 -13.87 1.06 -34.10
C ALA A 6 -13.15 1.20 -32.75
N VAL A 7 -12.25 2.17 -32.65
CA VAL A 7 -11.64 2.59 -31.39
C VAL A 7 -12.71 3.35 -30.60
N PRO A 8 -13.03 2.98 -29.35
CA PRO A 8 -13.92 3.80 -28.55
C PRO A 8 -13.22 5.13 -28.21
N SER A 9 -13.80 6.23 -28.69
CA SER A 9 -13.44 7.60 -28.30
C SER A 9 -13.76 7.81 -26.81
N PHE A 10 -12.79 8.35 -26.07
CA PHE A 10 -12.91 8.71 -24.66
C PHE A 10 -13.37 10.16 -24.46
N ASP A 11 -14.07 10.74 -25.44
CA ASP A 11 -14.59 12.10 -25.31
C ASP A 11 -15.93 12.08 -24.58
N LYS A 12 -15.87 11.92 -23.25
CA LYS A 12 -16.77 12.49 -22.22
C LYS A 12 -16.51 11.81 -20.87
N LEU A 13 -15.46 12.23 -20.19
CA LEU A 13 -15.48 12.23 -18.72
C LEU A 13 -16.00 13.60 -18.28
N VAL A 14 -17.22 13.61 -17.76
CA VAL A 14 -17.73 14.73 -16.96
C VAL A 14 -16.77 14.85 -15.77
N VAL A 15 -16.07 15.99 -15.66
CA VAL A 15 -15.28 16.33 -14.49
C VAL A 15 -16.26 16.61 -13.36
N GLU A 16 -16.60 15.58 -12.60
CA GLU A 16 -17.23 15.74 -11.30
C GLU A 16 -16.20 16.42 -10.40
N LYS A 17 -16.50 17.66 -10.03
CA LYS A 17 -15.62 18.49 -9.21
C LYS A 17 -15.63 17.91 -7.79
N ASP A 18 -14.56 17.22 -7.43
CA ASP A 18 -14.36 16.72 -6.06
C ASP A 18 -14.58 17.85 -5.03
N PRO A 19 -15.28 17.58 -3.92
CA PRO A 19 -15.40 18.54 -2.83
C PRO A 19 -13.99 18.87 -2.27
N PRO A 20 -13.77 20.08 -1.74
CA PRO A 20 -12.47 20.47 -1.21
C PRO A 20 -12.04 19.48 -0.13
N ASP A 21 -10.90 18.84 -0.36
CA ASP A 21 -10.33 17.82 0.52
C ASP A 21 -10.00 18.47 1.88
N SER A 22 -10.87 18.24 2.85
CA SER A 22 -10.75 18.76 4.23
C SER A 22 -9.60 18.13 5.01
N ARG A 23 -8.74 17.33 4.36
CA ARG A 23 -7.59 16.65 4.99
C ARG A 23 -6.36 17.53 5.09
N VAL A 24 -6.37 18.74 4.53
CA VAL A 24 -5.27 19.71 4.64
C VAL A 24 -5.36 20.50 5.95
N SER A 25 -5.19 19.83 7.09
CA SER A 25 -4.68 20.40 8.36
C SER A 25 -4.81 19.38 9.48
N ALA A 26 -3.92 18.40 9.51
CA ALA A 26 -3.56 17.79 10.77
C ALA A 26 -2.03 17.83 10.89
N PRO A 27 -1.46 18.40 11.97
CA PRO A 27 -0.04 18.28 12.23
C PRO A 27 0.29 16.80 12.32
N PHE A 28 1.41 16.40 11.71
CA PHE A 28 1.96 15.05 11.80
C PHE A 28 2.04 14.66 13.29
N LYS A 29 1.09 13.84 13.76
CA LYS A 29 1.18 13.23 15.07
C LYS A 29 2.30 12.22 15.01
N GLU A 30 3.31 12.46 15.82
CA GLU A 30 4.43 11.57 16.09
C GLU A 30 3.89 10.18 16.49
N VAL A 31 3.94 9.23 15.57
CA VAL A 31 3.53 7.83 15.77
C VAL A 31 4.75 7.06 16.23
N THR A 32 5.04 7.03 17.52
CA THR A 32 6.22 6.33 18.07
C THR A 32 5.90 5.09 18.90
N SER A 33 4.62 4.76 19.14
CA SER A 33 4.24 3.55 19.91
C SER A 33 3.29 2.58 19.20
N ALA A 34 2.60 3.00 18.14
CA ALA A 34 1.68 2.13 17.39
C ALA A 34 2.39 1.29 16.30
N THR A 35 3.59 1.67 15.89
CA THR A 35 4.30 1.03 14.75
C THR A 35 4.78 -0.39 15.05
N GLN A 36 5.22 -0.68 16.28
CA GLN A 36 5.77 -1.99 16.62
C GLN A 36 4.69 -3.09 16.70
N ALA A 37 3.52 -2.76 17.28
CA ALA A 37 2.40 -3.69 17.38
C ALA A 37 1.75 -3.95 16.01
N ASP A 38 1.85 -3.00 15.08
CA ASP A 38 1.39 -3.15 13.70
C ASP A 38 2.28 -4.09 12.85
N GLU A 39 3.56 -4.23 13.18
CA GLU A 39 4.48 -5.06 12.39
C GLU A 39 4.26 -6.57 12.63
N ASP A 40 3.97 -6.95 13.87
CA ASP A 40 3.83 -8.35 14.27
C ASP A 40 2.58 -9.02 13.68
N TRP A 41 1.48 -8.29 13.48
CA TRP A 41 0.24 -8.88 12.99
C TRP A 41 0.35 -9.24 11.50
N GLU A 42 1.05 -8.44 10.70
CA GLU A 42 1.24 -8.70 9.27
C GLU A 42 1.98 -10.02 9.05
N LEU A 43 3.05 -10.24 9.82
CA LEU A 43 3.82 -11.48 9.73
C LEU A 43 3.02 -12.68 10.23
N LYS A 44 2.29 -12.54 11.34
CA LYS A 44 1.40 -13.59 11.87
C LYS A 44 0.28 -13.92 10.88
N PHE A 45 -0.26 -12.92 10.19
CA PHE A 45 -1.30 -13.10 9.18
C PHE A 45 -0.73 -13.76 7.93
N TYR A 46 0.46 -13.36 7.48
CA TYR A 46 1.14 -14.03 6.37
C TYR A 46 1.36 -15.52 6.64
N GLU A 47 1.85 -15.87 7.84
CA GLU A 47 2.06 -17.28 8.19
C GLU A 47 0.74 -18.08 8.18
N ARG A 48 -0.39 -17.48 8.59
CA ARG A 48 -1.70 -18.14 8.44
C ARG A 48 -2.06 -18.34 6.96
N VAL A 49 -1.93 -17.31 6.14
CA VAL A 49 -2.24 -17.37 4.70
C VAL A 49 -1.36 -18.40 3.99
N LYS A 50 -0.08 -18.50 4.39
CA LYS A 50 0.89 -19.45 3.82
C LYS A 50 0.50 -20.90 4.10
N GLN A 51 0.02 -21.18 5.31
CA GLN A 51 -0.40 -22.52 5.73
C GLN A 51 -1.82 -22.90 5.25
N ASP A 52 -2.65 -21.93 4.88
CA ASP A 52 -4.03 -22.18 4.44
C ASP A 52 -4.08 -22.90 3.09
N PRO A 53 -4.60 -24.14 3.00
CA PRO A 53 -4.70 -24.87 1.73
C PRO A 53 -5.76 -24.30 0.78
N ALA A 54 -6.72 -23.51 1.27
CA ALA A 54 -7.74 -22.87 0.45
C ALA A 54 -7.20 -21.66 -0.33
N VAL A 55 -6.05 -21.13 0.08
CA VAL A 55 -5.41 -19.98 -0.58
C VAL A 55 -4.59 -20.47 -1.78
N PRO A 56 -4.84 -19.96 -3.01
CA PRO A 56 -4.03 -20.30 -4.17
C PRO A 56 -2.56 -19.88 -4.03
N SER A 57 -1.65 -20.67 -4.63
CA SER A 57 -0.20 -20.44 -4.55
C SER A 57 0.21 -19.04 -5.02
N TYR A 58 -0.37 -18.56 -6.13
CA TYR A 58 -0.08 -17.23 -6.66
C TYR A 58 -0.40 -16.12 -5.64
N PHE A 59 -1.47 -16.29 -4.86
CA PHE A 59 -1.87 -15.32 -3.84
C PHE A 59 -0.86 -15.30 -2.69
N LYS A 60 -0.39 -16.48 -2.23
CA LYS A 60 0.64 -16.60 -1.20
C LYS A 60 1.94 -15.91 -1.63
N THR A 61 2.33 -16.07 -2.89
CA THR A 61 3.52 -15.43 -3.46
C THR A 61 3.37 -13.91 -3.47
N THR A 62 2.28 -13.39 -4.04
CA THR A 62 2.03 -11.94 -4.08
C THR A 62 1.98 -11.34 -2.68
N PHE A 63 1.30 -12.02 -1.74
CA PHE A 63 1.18 -11.56 -0.37
C PHE A 63 2.55 -11.54 0.35
N GLY A 64 3.39 -12.55 0.13
CA GLY A 64 4.75 -12.56 0.66
C GLY A 64 5.61 -11.39 0.17
N ILE A 65 5.48 -11.03 -1.11
CA ILE A 65 6.17 -9.86 -1.68
C ILE A 65 5.72 -8.56 -1.00
N LEU A 66 4.42 -8.39 -0.78
CA LEU A 66 3.88 -7.20 -0.09
C LEU A 66 4.41 -7.07 1.34
N VAL A 67 4.44 -8.18 2.09
CA VAL A 67 4.97 -8.20 3.46
C VAL A 67 6.45 -7.83 3.50
N ALA A 68 7.24 -8.36 2.57
CA ALA A 68 8.67 -8.02 2.46
C ALA A 68 8.86 -6.53 2.12
N ASN A 69 8.15 -6.01 1.11
CA ASN A 69 8.25 -4.61 0.72
C ASN A 69 7.85 -3.66 1.86
N ASN A 70 6.79 -3.97 2.60
CA ASN A 70 6.37 -3.16 3.73
C ASN A 70 7.45 -3.10 4.82
N ARG A 71 8.11 -4.22 5.09
CA ARG A 71 9.23 -4.28 6.05
C ARG A 71 10.40 -3.39 5.59
N ASP A 72 10.75 -3.46 4.30
CA ASP A 72 11.84 -2.65 3.75
C ASP A 72 11.51 -1.15 3.83
N LEU A 73 10.29 -0.76 3.46
CA LEU A 73 9.82 0.63 3.57
C LEU A 73 9.85 1.15 5.01
N ARG A 74 9.50 0.30 6.00
CA ARG A 74 9.60 0.67 7.42
C ARG A 74 11.06 0.85 7.85
N ALA A 75 11.95 -0.03 7.42
CA ALA A 75 13.38 0.07 7.73
C ALA A 75 13.98 1.36 7.15
N GLU A 76 13.64 1.70 5.90
CA GLU A 76 14.06 2.95 5.26
C GLU A 76 13.48 4.17 5.99
N ARG A 77 12.19 4.14 6.34
CA ARG A 77 11.56 5.22 7.14
C ARG A 77 12.27 5.41 8.47
N ALA A 78 12.59 4.32 9.18
CA ALA A 78 13.30 4.39 10.46
C ALA A 78 14.72 4.94 10.28
N PHE A 79 15.42 4.52 9.23
CA PHE A 79 16.73 5.05 8.87
C PHE A 79 16.68 6.57 8.63
N LEU A 80 15.76 7.04 7.79
CA LEU A 80 15.60 8.46 7.46
C LEU A 80 15.21 9.29 8.68
N HIS A 81 14.26 8.81 9.49
CA HIS A 81 13.84 9.48 10.72
C HIS A 81 15.01 9.67 11.69
N ASN A 82 15.80 8.60 11.90
CA ASN A 82 16.97 8.65 12.77
C ASN A 82 18.07 9.57 12.20
N HIS A 83 18.21 9.66 10.88
CA HIS A 83 19.22 10.50 10.26
C HIS A 83 18.85 11.99 10.29
N LEU A 84 17.57 12.32 10.11
CA LEU A 84 17.07 13.69 10.05
C LEU A 84 16.84 14.32 11.43
N ASN A 85 16.47 13.52 12.44
CA ASN A 85 16.18 14.01 13.80
C ASN A 85 17.40 14.03 14.73
N ARG A 86 18.60 13.73 14.23
CA ARG A 86 19.88 13.79 14.97
C ARG A 86 20.57 15.17 14.92
N LYS A 87 19.81 16.25 14.68
CA LYS A 87 20.35 17.62 14.72
C LYS A 87 20.33 18.21 16.12
#